data_AF-A0A6I1MZU7-F1
#
_entry.id   AF-A0A6I1MZU7-F1
#
_cell.length_a   1.000
_cell.length_b   1.000
_cell.length_c   1.000
_cell.angle_alpha   90.00
_cell.angle_beta   90.00
_cell.angle_gamma   90.00
#
_symmetry.space_group_name_H-M   'P 1'
#
loop_
_entity.id
_entity.type
_entity.pdbx_description
1 polymer ?
#
loop_
_entity_poly.entity_id
_entity_poly.type
_entity_poly.pdbx_seq_one_letter_code
_entity_poly.pdbx_strand_id
1 'polypeptide(L)'
;MVENNQALEAYKVWLNASEKYDYHIVGIAGALTAWGVQTLQLKALDWTVAVEVAGLAALATSAALGLYRIERSILIHSLSLQKAQLTIKSNEKCARERRNQEEIGSADYVGVEKWEAKLREVDGLLAKQKPVALRLYKWRNFTLIAGLVAYSGGRVAHQLLHFTPT
;
A
#
# COMPACT_ATOMS: atom_id res chain seq x y z
N MET A 1 8.09 29.95 8.46
CA MET A 1 7.58 29.37 7.18
C MET A 1 8.57 28.42 6.50
N VAL A 2 9.89 28.59 6.65
CA VAL A 2 10.92 27.73 6.01
C VAL A 2 10.94 26.29 6.55
N GLU A 3 10.73 26.07 7.86
CA GLU A 3 10.69 24.72 8.47
C GLU A 3 9.56 23.84 7.93
N ASN A 4 8.39 24.42 7.64
CA ASN A 4 7.26 23.66 7.09
C ASN A 4 7.53 23.13 5.69
N ASN A 5 8.38 23.81 4.90
CA ASN A 5 8.75 23.35 3.56
C ASN A 5 9.74 22.18 3.62
N GLN A 6 10.72 22.22 4.54
CA GLN A 6 11.67 21.11 4.71
C GLN A 6 10.98 19.84 5.22
N ALA A 7 10.04 19.96 6.16
CA ALA A 7 9.24 18.83 6.64
C ALA A 7 8.39 18.21 5.51
N LEU A 8 7.81 19.04 4.64
CA LEU A 8 7.03 18.58 3.49
C LEU A 8 7.89 17.87 2.45
N GLU A 9 9.09 18.39 2.17
CA GLU A 9 10.05 17.78 1.25
C GLU A 9 10.56 16.43 1.79
N ALA A 10 10.94 16.38 3.07
CA ALA A 10 11.35 15.14 3.72
C ALA A 10 10.24 14.07 3.66
N TYR A 11 8.99 14.46 3.90
CA TYR A 11 7.84 13.57 3.76
C TYR A 11 7.68 13.02 2.34
N LYS A 12 7.83 13.87 1.31
CA LYS A 12 7.77 13.43 -0.10
C LYS A 12 8.89 12.47 -0.47
N VAL A 13 10.11 12.72 0.02
CA VAL A 13 11.26 11.83 -0.22
C VAL A 13 11.03 10.47 0.44
N TRP A 14 10.61 10.45 1.70
CA TRP A 14 10.27 9.22 2.42
C TRP A 14 9.17 8.44 1.70
N LEU A 15 8.12 9.14 1.27
CA LEU A 15 7.01 8.53 0.53
C LEU A 15 7.50 7.84 -0.76
N ASN A 16 8.25 8.58 -1.59
CA ASN A 16 8.75 8.08 -2.86
C ASN A 16 9.68 6.86 -2.65
N ALA A 17 10.52 6.90 -1.60
CA ALA A 17 11.34 5.76 -1.22
C ALA A 17 10.48 4.54 -0.81
N SER A 18 9.43 4.76 -0.02
CA SER A 18 8.50 3.70 0.38
C SER A 18 7.77 3.07 -0.81
N GLU A 19 7.31 3.88 -1.77
CA GLU A 19 6.65 3.37 -2.99
C GLU A 19 7.61 2.53 -3.83
N LYS A 20 8.82 3.03 -4.09
CA LYS A 20 9.85 2.28 -4.82
C LYS A 20 10.19 0.96 -4.15
N TYR A 21 10.31 0.95 -2.83
CA TYR A 21 10.53 -0.26 -2.06
C TYR A 21 9.38 -1.27 -2.24
N ASP A 22 8.14 -0.82 -2.15
CA ASP A 22 6.98 -1.70 -2.34
C ASP A 22 6.90 -2.28 -3.76
N TYR A 23 7.17 -1.47 -4.79
CA TYR A 23 7.30 -1.97 -6.17
C TYR A 23 8.41 -3.01 -6.31
N HIS A 24 9.56 -2.77 -5.68
CA HIS A 24 10.68 -3.69 -5.73
C HIS A 24 10.35 -5.05 -5.10
N ILE A 25 9.72 -5.06 -3.93
CA ILE A 25 9.30 -6.30 -3.25
C ILE A 25 8.26 -7.06 -4.09
N VAL A 26 7.29 -6.36 -4.67
CA VAL A 26 6.29 -6.98 -5.55
C VAL A 26 6.94 -7.55 -6.82
N GLY A 27 7.90 -6.83 -7.40
CA GLY A 27 8.68 -7.30 -8.55
C GLY A 27 9.47 -8.57 -8.24
N ILE A 28 10.16 -8.61 -7.09
CA ILE A 28 10.88 -9.81 -6.63
C ILE A 28 9.92 -10.98 -6.42
N ALA A 29 8.79 -10.75 -5.72
CA ALA A 29 7.81 -11.81 -5.47
C ALA A 29 7.23 -12.38 -6.78
N GLY A 30 6.93 -11.51 -7.76
CA GLY A 30 6.49 -11.91 -9.09
C GLY A 30 7.57 -12.69 -9.86
N ALA A 31 8.82 -12.23 -9.82
CA ALA A 31 9.93 -12.91 -10.46
C ALA A 31 10.19 -14.31 -9.86
N LEU A 32 10.19 -14.42 -8.52
CA LEU A 32 10.33 -15.71 -7.83
C LEU A 32 9.20 -16.68 -8.17
N THR A 33 7.96 -16.17 -8.23
CA THR A 33 6.80 -16.96 -8.64
C THR A 33 6.98 -17.48 -10.06
N ALA A 34 7.32 -16.60 -11.01
CA ALA A 34 7.51 -16.97 -12.41
C ALA A 34 8.64 -17.99 -12.59
N TRP A 35 9.77 -17.77 -11.92
CA TRP A 35 10.91 -18.70 -11.92
C TRP A 35 10.55 -20.05 -11.31
N GLY A 36 9.82 -20.05 -10.19
CA GLY A 36 9.39 -21.29 -9.55
C GLY A 36 8.39 -22.09 -10.39
N VAL A 37 7.46 -21.41 -11.07
CA VAL A 37 6.53 -22.05 -12.03
C VAL A 37 7.29 -22.67 -13.21
N GLN A 38 8.29 -21.97 -13.76
CA GLN A 38 9.10 -22.50 -14.87
C GLN A 38 9.94 -23.73 -14.49
N THR A 39 10.35 -23.84 -13.22
CA THR A 39 11.21 -24.91 -12.72
C THR A 39 10.45 -26.06 -12.04
N LEU A 40 9.12 -25.97 -12.00
CA LEU A 40 8.25 -26.98 -11.44
C LEU A 40 8.20 -28.20 -12.38
N GLN A 41 8.68 -29.34 -11.90
CA GLN A 41 8.55 -30.62 -12.60
C GLN A 41 7.41 -31.41 -11.95
N LEU A 42 6.26 -31.50 -12.62
CA LEU A 42 5.13 -32.30 -12.16
C LEU A 42 5.41 -33.79 -12.44
N LYS A 43 6.24 -34.42 -11.61
CA LYS A 43 6.48 -35.87 -11.63
C LYS A 43 5.67 -36.50 -10.50
N ALA A 44 4.42 -36.83 -10.79
CA ALA A 44 3.43 -37.34 -9.83
C ALA A 44 3.10 -36.37 -8.67
N LEU A 45 1.86 -36.44 -8.15
CA LEU A 45 1.38 -35.54 -7.12
C LEU A 45 1.80 -36.06 -5.73
N ASP A 46 3.08 -35.94 -5.41
CA ASP A 46 3.58 -36.23 -4.07
C ASP A 46 3.36 -35.04 -3.13
N TRP A 47 3.34 -35.31 -1.82
CA TRP A 47 3.13 -34.29 -0.79
C TRP A 47 4.15 -33.14 -0.88
N THR A 48 5.40 -33.44 -1.26
CA THR A 48 6.45 -32.44 -1.47
C THR A 48 6.12 -31.48 -2.61
N VAL A 49 5.64 -32.01 -3.74
CA VAL A 49 5.18 -31.23 -4.89
C VAL A 49 3.95 -30.39 -4.52
N ALA A 50 3.03 -30.94 -3.72
CA ALA A 50 1.87 -30.18 -3.22
C ALA A 50 2.29 -28.98 -2.36
N VAL A 51 3.30 -29.14 -1.50
CA VAL A 51 3.87 -28.04 -0.68
C VAL A 51 4.59 -27.01 -1.56
N GLU A 52 5.35 -27.42 -2.58
CA GLU A 52 5.97 -26.51 -3.55
C GLU A 52 4.91 -25.65 -4.27
N VAL A 53 3.85 -26.30 -4.79
CA VAL A 53 2.75 -25.63 -5.49
C VAL A 53 2.00 -24.67 -4.56
N ALA A 54 1.72 -25.07 -3.32
CA ALA A 54 1.11 -24.21 -2.32
C ALA A 54 2.01 -22.99 -2.00
N GLY A 55 3.32 -23.20 -1.93
CA GLY A 55 4.31 -22.13 -1.77
C GLY A 55 4.27 -21.12 -2.92
N LEU A 56 4.24 -21.59 -4.16
CA LEU A 56 4.10 -20.74 -5.36
C LEU A 56 2.77 -19.99 -5.38
N ALA A 57 1.66 -20.64 -5.02
CA ALA A 57 0.37 -19.98 -4.91
C ALA A 57 0.37 -18.87 -3.85
N ALA A 58 1.03 -19.08 -2.71
CA ALA A 58 1.19 -18.07 -1.67
C ALA A 58 2.07 -16.89 -2.13
N LEU A 59 3.16 -17.15 -2.87
CA LEU A 59 3.99 -16.11 -3.48
C LEU A 59 3.21 -15.29 -4.52
N ALA A 60 2.45 -15.95 -5.39
CA ALA A 60 1.57 -15.30 -6.36
C ALA A 60 0.53 -14.41 -5.66
N THR A 61 -0.09 -14.93 -4.58
CA THR A 61 -1.04 -14.18 -3.75
C THR A 61 -0.37 -12.98 -3.09
N SER A 62 0.87 -13.12 -2.62
CA SER A 62 1.64 -12.00 -2.07
C SER A 62 1.88 -10.89 -3.11
N ALA A 63 2.28 -11.25 -4.33
CA ALA A 63 2.46 -10.30 -5.42
C ALA A 63 1.15 -9.56 -5.75
N ALA A 64 0.04 -10.29 -5.86
CA ALA A 64 -1.29 -9.71 -6.12
C ALA A 64 -1.74 -8.75 -5.00
N LEU A 65 -1.59 -9.15 -3.73
CA LEU A 65 -1.89 -8.29 -2.58
C LEU A 65 -0.99 -7.06 -2.53
N GLY A 66 0.26 -7.19 -2.96
CA GLY A 66 1.20 -6.09 -3.08
C GLY A 66 0.77 -5.06 -4.11
N LEU A 67 0.35 -5.49 -5.32
CA LEU A 67 -0.22 -4.60 -6.34
C LEU A 67 -1.46 -3.88 -5.81
N TYR A 68 -2.40 -4.62 -5.21
CA TYR A 68 -3.62 -4.03 -4.65
C TYR A 68 -3.34 -3.03 -3.51
N ARG A 69 -2.30 -3.27 -2.71
CA ARG A 69 -1.85 -2.34 -1.68
C ARG A 69 -1.28 -1.05 -2.28
N ILE A 70 -0.51 -1.15 -3.37
CA ILE A 70 0.07 0.02 -4.05
C ILE A 70 -1.06 0.94 -4.55
N GLU A 71 -2.09 0.39 -5.20
CA GLU A 71 -3.26 1.16 -5.64
C GLU A 71 -3.94 1.89 -4.47
N ARG A 72 -4.12 1.20 -3.34
CA ARG A 72 -4.69 1.84 -2.13
C ARG A 72 -3.79 2.91 -1.53
N SER A 73 -2.47 2.73 -1.57
CA SER A 73 -1.52 3.74 -1.09
C SER A 73 -1.61 5.02 -1.91
N ILE A 74 -1.71 4.89 -3.23
CA ILE A 74 -1.92 6.00 -4.16
C ILE A 74 -3.24 6.71 -3.85
N LEU A 75 -4.32 5.96 -3.59
CA LEU A 75 -5.62 6.52 -3.22
C LEU A 75 -5.59 7.25 -1.87
N ILE A 76 -4.88 6.73 -0.87
CA ILE A 76 -4.69 7.43 0.41
C ILE A 76 -3.91 8.73 0.21
N HIS A 77 -2.92 8.73 -0.68
CA HIS A 77 -2.13 9.91 -1.02
C HIS A 77 -2.95 10.98 -1.73
N SER A 78 -3.75 10.60 -2.72
CA SER A 78 -4.63 11.54 -3.42
C SER A 78 -5.65 12.17 -2.47
N LEU A 79 -6.25 11.38 -1.57
CA LEU A 79 -7.15 11.89 -0.53
C LEU A 79 -6.44 12.81 0.46
N SER A 80 -5.21 12.48 0.86
CA SER A 80 -4.43 13.32 1.79
C SER A 80 -4.04 14.65 1.15
N LEU A 81 -3.68 14.65 -0.14
CA LEU A 81 -3.44 15.87 -0.91
C LEU A 81 -4.71 16.69 -1.06
N GLN A 82 -5.84 16.05 -1.36
CA GLN A 82 -7.13 16.71 -1.44
C GLN A 82 -7.48 17.37 -0.09
N LYS A 83 -7.28 16.67 1.04
CA LYS A 83 -7.48 17.24 2.38
C LYS A 83 -6.60 18.47 2.60
N ALA A 84 -5.31 18.39 2.26
CA ALA A 84 -4.39 19.52 2.42
C ALA A 84 -4.84 20.73 1.58
N GLN A 85 -5.22 20.53 0.32
CA GLN A 85 -5.73 21.59 -0.55
C GLN A 85 -7.04 22.19 -0.04
N LEU A 86 -7.98 21.37 0.44
CA LEU A 86 -9.23 21.83 1.03
C LEU A 86 -8.97 22.65 2.30
N THR A 87 -8.01 22.23 3.12
CA THR A 87 -7.61 22.94 4.35
C THR A 87 -7.02 24.32 4.02
N ILE A 88 -6.14 24.40 3.02
CA ILE A 88 -5.56 25.69 2.57
C ILE A 88 -6.67 26.62 2.05
N LYS A 89 -7.54 26.14 1.17
CA LYS A 89 -8.66 26.94 0.63
C LYS A 89 -9.64 27.40 1.71
N SER A 90 -9.91 26.55 2.69
CA SER A 90 -10.76 26.89 3.84
C SER A 90 -10.12 28.00 4.68
N ASN A 91 -8.81 27.89 4.97
CA ASN A 91 -8.07 28.91 5.72
C ASN A 91 -8.01 30.25 4.96
N GLU A 92 -7.76 30.22 3.65
CA GLU A 92 -7.76 31.42 2.80
C GLU A 92 -9.13 32.11 2.81
N LYS A 93 -10.22 31.33 2.70
CA LYS A 93 -11.58 31.89 2.72
C LYS A 93 -11.92 32.48 4.10
N CYS A 94 -11.60 31.77 5.18
CA CYS A 94 -11.81 32.26 6.55
C CYS A 94 -11.02 33.56 6.82
N ALA A 95 -9.77 33.64 6.36
CA ALA A 95 -8.96 34.85 6.45
C ALA A 95 -9.50 36.02 5.60
N ARG A 96 -10.20 35.74 4.50
CA ARG A 96 -10.88 36.75 3.68
C ARG A 96 -12.17 37.24 4.33
N GLU A 97 -12.95 36.33 4.90
CA GLU A 97 -14.19 36.65 5.62
C GLU A 97 -13.92 37.46 6.88
N ARG A 98 -12.85 37.16 7.64
CA ARG A 98 -12.45 38.00 8.78
C ARG A 98 -12.13 39.44 8.38
N ARG A 99 -11.40 39.62 7.27
CA ARG A 99 -11.11 40.96 6.72
C ARG A 99 -12.38 41.67 6.25
N ASN A 100 -13.26 40.99 5.55
CA ASN A 100 -14.54 41.56 5.12
C ASN A 100 -15.46 41.90 6.31
N GLN A 101 -15.41 41.14 7.40
CA GLN A 101 -16.19 41.42 8.60
C GLN A 101 -15.68 42.69 9.32
N GLU A 102 -14.37 42.91 9.35
CA GLU A 102 -13.75 44.15 9.84
C GLU A 102 -14.09 45.36 8.95
N GLU A 103 -14.20 45.17 7.63
CA GLU A 103 -14.47 46.26 6.68
C GLU A 103 -15.97 46.57 6.46
N ILE A 104 -16.85 45.57 6.50
CA ILE A 104 -18.25 45.67 5.97
C ILE A 104 -19.29 45.19 7.01
N GLY A 105 -18.88 44.55 8.11
CA GLY A 105 -19.78 44.12 9.19
C GLY A 105 -20.67 42.91 8.87
N SER A 106 -20.45 42.21 7.75
CA SER A 106 -21.17 40.97 7.42
C SER A 106 -20.22 39.81 7.16
N ALA A 107 -20.47 38.67 7.80
CA ALA A 107 -19.73 37.43 7.62
C ALA A 107 -20.65 36.36 7.01
N ASP A 108 -20.18 35.71 5.94
CA ASP A 108 -20.90 34.67 5.22
C ASP A 108 -20.57 33.27 5.78
N TYR A 109 -21.23 32.90 6.88
CA TYR A 109 -20.99 31.64 7.58
C TYR A 109 -21.38 30.38 6.78
N VAL A 110 -22.24 30.49 5.76
CA VAL A 110 -22.75 29.36 4.95
C VAL A 110 -21.61 28.72 4.12
N GLY A 111 -20.59 29.52 3.79
CA GLY A 111 -19.42 29.05 3.07
C GLY A 111 -18.55 28.07 3.86
N VAL A 112 -18.40 28.29 5.18
CA VAL A 112 -17.49 27.55 6.06
C VAL A 112 -18.01 26.13 6.32
N GLU A 113 -19.30 25.97 6.60
CA GLU A 113 -19.94 24.66 6.81
C GLU A 113 -19.77 23.70 5.62
N LYS A 114 -19.84 24.23 4.39
CA LYS A 114 -19.64 23.44 3.17
C LYS A 114 -18.22 22.88 3.04
N TRP A 115 -17.21 23.59 3.54
CA TRP A 115 -15.82 23.10 3.56
C TRP A 115 -15.59 22.09 4.69
N GLU A 116 -16.17 22.33 5.86
CA GLU A 116 -16.11 21.38 6.97
C GLU A 116 -16.76 20.04 6.62
N ALA A 117 -17.92 20.06 5.94
CA ALA A 117 -18.58 18.86 5.46
C ALA A 117 -17.67 18.05 4.50
N LYS A 118 -17.00 18.72 3.55
CA LYS A 118 -16.05 18.07 2.63
C LYS A 118 -14.81 17.54 3.34
N LEU A 119 -14.29 18.25 4.34
CA LEU A 119 -13.16 17.77 5.14
C LEU A 119 -13.54 16.52 5.93
N ARG A 120 -14.73 16.49 6.55
CA ARG A 120 -15.26 15.31 7.25
C ARG A 120 -15.46 14.12 6.31
N GLU A 121 -15.92 14.35 5.09
CA GLU A 121 -16.07 13.31 4.07
C GLU A 121 -14.72 12.67 3.72
N VAL A 122 -13.71 13.49 3.42
CA VAL A 122 -12.35 13.01 3.10
C VAL A 122 -11.73 12.29 4.30
N ASP A 123 -11.95 12.77 5.53
CA ASP A 123 -11.51 12.10 6.74
C ASP A 123 -12.18 10.75 6.98
N GLY A 124 -13.48 10.64 6.69
CA GLY A 124 -14.21 9.37 6.71
C GLY A 124 -13.64 8.36 5.71
N LEU A 125 -13.32 8.81 4.50
CA LEU A 125 -12.68 7.97 3.47
C LEU A 125 -11.29 7.52 3.91
N LEU A 126 -10.46 8.42 4.45
CA LEU A 126 -9.12 8.08 4.96
C LEU A 126 -9.20 7.08 6.12
N ALA A 127 -10.12 7.29 7.07
CA ALA A 127 -10.33 6.40 8.20
C ALA A 127 -10.75 5.00 7.77
N LYS A 128 -11.53 4.88 6.68
CA LYS A 128 -11.93 3.60 6.10
C LYS A 128 -10.78 2.89 5.36
N GLN A 129 -9.92 3.65 4.69
CA GLN A 129 -8.85 3.10 3.84
C GLN A 129 -7.62 2.64 4.62
N LYS A 130 -7.19 3.39 5.65
CA LYS A 130 -6.02 3.09 6.49
C LYS A 130 -5.99 1.66 7.08
N PRO A 131 -7.05 1.17 7.76
CA PRO A 131 -7.02 -0.18 8.34
C PRO A 131 -6.96 -1.26 7.28
N VAL A 132 -7.55 -1.03 6.09
CA VAL A 132 -7.48 -1.99 4.99
C VAL A 132 -6.07 -2.05 4.42
N ALA A 133 -5.41 -0.91 4.20
CA ALA A 133 -4.02 -0.86 3.76
C ALA A 133 -3.08 -1.58 4.74
N LEU A 134 -3.30 -1.43 6.05
CA LEU A 134 -2.53 -2.13 7.08
C LEU A 134 -2.77 -3.65 7.07
N ARG A 135 -4.02 -4.09 6.90
CA ARG A 135 -4.34 -5.52 6.76
C ARG A 135 -3.65 -6.11 5.53
N LEU A 136 -3.74 -5.44 4.39
CA LEU A 136 -3.08 -5.88 3.15
C LEU A 136 -1.57 -5.99 3.32
N TYR A 137 -0.94 -5.05 4.03
CA TYR A 137 0.49 -5.12 4.35
C TYR A 137 0.83 -6.39 5.15
N LYS A 138 0.08 -6.68 6.21
CA LYS A 138 0.28 -7.88 7.04
C LYS A 138 0.07 -9.15 6.24
N TRP A 139 -1.02 -9.24 5.48
CA TRP A 139 -1.32 -10.39 4.64
C TRP A 139 -0.27 -10.61 3.56
N ARG A 140 0.16 -9.56 2.85
CA ARG A 140 1.22 -9.62 1.85
C ARG A 140 2.51 -10.19 2.45
N ASN A 141 2.97 -9.65 3.58
CA ASN A 141 4.21 -10.09 4.21
C ASN A 141 4.09 -11.52 4.72
N PHE A 142 2.95 -11.88 5.31
CA PHE A 142 2.68 -13.23 5.77
C PHE A 142 2.73 -14.24 4.62
N THR A 143 2.01 -13.98 3.52
CA THR A 143 2.01 -14.88 2.36
C THR A 143 3.35 -14.91 1.64
N LEU A 144 4.12 -13.82 1.66
CA LEU A 144 5.48 -13.79 1.13
C LEU A 144 6.39 -14.76 1.89
N ILE A 145 6.42 -14.63 3.22
CA ILE A 145 7.27 -15.45 4.08
C ILE A 145 6.81 -16.91 4.03
N ALA A 146 5.51 -17.15 4.20
CA ALA A 146 4.94 -18.49 4.15
C ALA A 146 5.19 -19.15 2.79
N GLY A 147 5.01 -18.41 1.69
CA GLY A 147 5.24 -18.91 0.34
C GLY A 147 6.70 -19.24 0.07
N LEU A 148 7.63 -18.38 0.51
CA LEU A 148 9.06 -18.61 0.36
C LEU A 148 9.53 -19.81 1.19
N VAL A 149 9.10 -19.93 2.44
CA VAL A 149 9.44 -21.07 3.32
C VAL A 149 8.85 -22.38 2.77
N ALA A 150 7.58 -22.38 2.37
CA ALA A 150 6.93 -23.57 1.82
C ALA A 150 7.58 -24.00 0.50
N TYR A 151 7.84 -23.07 -0.42
CA TYR A 151 8.48 -23.39 -1.69
C TYR A 151 9.91 -23.93 -1.49
N SER A 152 10.75 -23.24 -0.71
CA SER A 152 12.11 -23.70 -0.44
C SER A 152 12.15 -25.02 0.33
N GLY A 153 11.29 -25.19 1.33
CA GLY A 153 11.18 -26.42 2.11
C GLY A 153 10.70 -27.61 1.27
N GLY A 154 9.67 -27.41 0.45
CA GLY A 154 9.19 -28.41 -0.51
C GLY A 154 10.29 -28.82 -1.48
N ARG A 155 11.02 -27.83 -2.03
CA ARG A 155 12.11 -28.06 -2.98
C ARG A 155 13.26 -28.88 -2.40
N VAL A 156 13.69 -28.54 -1.20
CA VAL A 156 14.76 -29.28 -0.50
C VAL A 156 14.29 -30.69 -0.16
N ALA A 157 13.07 -30.85 0.36
CA ALA A 157 12.51 -32.15 0.69
C ALA A 157 12.36 -33.05 -0.55
N HIS A 158 11.88 -32.51 -1.67
CA HIS A 158 11.78 -33.21 -2.94
C HIS A 158 13.17 -33.66 -3.44
N GLN A 159 14.19 -32.78 -3.36
CA GLN A 159 15.57 -33.16 -3.72
C GLN A 159 16.13 -34.27 -2.84
N LEU A 160 15.90 -34.23 -1.52
CA LEU A 160 16.40 -35.25 -0.59
C LEU A 160 15.72 -36.60 -0.78
N LEU A 161 14.40 -36.62 -1.01
CA LEU A 161 13.64 -37.86 -1.15
C LEU A 161 13.84 -38.55 -2.50
N HIS A 162 14.12 -37.79 -3.56
CA HIS A 162 14.38 -38.33 -4.90
C HIS A 162 15.86 -38.30 -5.29
N PHE A 163 16.77 -38.16 -4.31
CA PHE A 163 18.20 -38.32 -4.54
C PHE A 163 18.49 -39.81 -4.75
N THR A 164 18.37 -40.29 -5.98
CA THR A 164 18.93 -41.58 -6.38
C THR A 164 20.43 -41.42 -6.55
N PRO A 165 21.29 -42.01 -5.70
CA PRO A 165 22.71 -42.06 -5.98
C PRO A 165 22.90 -42.92 -7.23
N THR A 166 23.35 -42.30 -8.32
CA THR A 166 23.90 -42.99 -9.49
C THR A 166 25.28 -43.52 -9.18
#